data_AF-M1LWH3-F1
#
_entry.id   AF-M1LWH3-F1
#
_cell.length_a   1.000
_cell.length_b   1.000
_cell.length_c   1.000
_cell.angle_alpha   90.00
_cell.angle_beta   90.00
_cell.angle_gamma   90.00
#
_symmetry.space_group_name_H-M   'P 1'
#
loop_
_entity.id
_entity.type
_entity.pdbx_description
1 polymer ?
#
loop_
_entity_poly.entity_id
_entity_poly.type
_entity_poly.pdbx_seq_one_letter_code
_entity_poly.pdbx_strand_id
1 'polypeptide(L)' 'MSNIIQFMTSNKLMLLLLICWSIIWKGVALWRSARNKQLIWYIVLLIVNTLGILEIIYLSFFKKKHENL' A
#
# COMPACT_ATOMS: atom_id res chain seq x y z
N MET A 1 -10.23 -12.60 29.86
CA MET A 1 -10.36 -12.47 28.39
C MET A 1 -10.31 -11.01 27.88
N SER A 2 -10.02 -10.01 28.72
CA SER A 2 -10.04 -8.56 28.37
C SER A 2 -8.67 -7.93 28.07
N ASN A 3 -7.56 -8.63 28.32
CA ASN A 3 -6.22 -8.04 28.26
C ASN A 3 -5.73 -7.75 26.82
N ILE A 4 -6.11 -8.55 25.83
CA ILE A 4 -5.63 -8.41 24.44
C ILE A 4 -6.16 -7.13 23.79
N ILE A 5 -7.46 -6.86 23.97
CA ILE A 5 -8.09 -5.64 23.45
C ILE A 5 -7.52 -4.41 24.18
N GLN A 6 -7.21 -4.53 25.47
CA GLN A 6 -6.65 -3.43 26.25
C GLN A 6 -5.21 -3.07 25.81
N PHE A 7 -4.37 -4.05 25.45
CA PHE A 7 -3.04 -3.80 24.86
C PHE A 7 -3.11 -3.08 23.50
N MET A 8 -4.05 -3.46 22.64
CA MET A 8 -4.31 -2.80 21.36
C MET A 8 -4.85 -1.38 21.56
N THR A 9 -5.64 -1.16 22.62
CA THR A 9 -6.27 0.12 22.96
C THR A 9 -5.30 1.08 23.67
N SER A 10 -4.33 0.57 24.42
CA SER A 10 -3.28 1.37 25.07
C SER A 10 -2.35 2.03 24.04
N ASN A 11 -2.12 1.39 22.90
CA ASN A 11 -1.23 1.89 21.83
C ASN A 11 -2.00 2.44 20.62
N LYS A 12 -3.13 3.13 20.87
CA LYS A 12 -3.97 3.75 19.80
C LYS A 12 -3.17 4.59 18.81
N LEU A 13 -2.15 5.32 19.28
CA LEU A 13 -1.28 6.14 18.42
C LEU A 13 -0.52 5.30 17.39
N MET A 14 0.02 4.14 17.80
CA MET A 14 0.74 3.24 16.91
C MET A 14 -0.19 2.61 15.86
N LEU A 15 -1.41 2.27 16.26
CA LEU A 15 -2.44 1.78 15.34
C LEU A 15 -2.84 2.86 14.32
N LEU A 16 -3.03 4.10 14.76
CA LEU A 16 -3.34 5.24 13.89
C LEU A 16 -2.20 5.49 12.87
N LEU A 17 -0.94 5.43 13.33
CA LEU A 17 0.22 5.56 12.46
C LEU A 17 0.27 4.47 11.40
N LEU A 18 0.01 3.22 11.76
CA LEU A 18 -0.03 2.08 10.84
C LEU A 18 -1.14 2.22 9.79
N ILE A 19 -2.31 2.71 10.20
CA ILE A 19 -3.44 2.96 9.29
C ILE A 19 -3.10 4.11 8.33
N CYS A 20 -2.60 5.24 8.84
CA CYS A 20 -2.17 6.37 8.01
C CYS A 20 -1.06 5.95 7.04
N TRP A 21 -0.06 5.22 7.52
CA TRP A 21 1.02 4.68 6.70
C TRP A 21 0.47 3.81 5.57
N SER A 22 -0.39 2.84 5.89
CA SER A 22 -0.99 1.95 4.89
C SER A 22 -1.81 2.71 3.85
N ILE A 23 -2.59 3.72 4.27
CA ILE A 23 -3.40 4.55 3.37
C ILE A 23 -2.52 5.39 2.44
N ILE A 24 -1.42 5.96 2.93
CA ILE A 24 -0.50 6.77 2.12
C ILE A 24 0.11 5.91 1.02
N TRP A 25 0.64 4.73 1.35
CA TRP A 25 1.22 3.83 0.34
C TRP A 25 0.16 3.39 -0.69
N LYS A 26 -1.03 3.02 -0.21
CA LYS A 26 -2.13 2.58 -1.08
C LYS A 26 -2.60 3.69 -2.03
N GLY A 27 -2.76 4.91 -1.52
CA GLY A 27 -3.12 6.08 -2.32
C GLY A 27 -2.07 6.42 -3.38
N VAL A 28 -0.79 6.38 -3.04
CA VAL A 28 0.31 6.65 -3.97
C VAL A 28 0.36 5.60 -5.10
N ALA A 29 0.19 4.32 -4.78
CA ALA A 29 0.19 3.28 -5.81
C ALA A 29 -1.06 3.31 -6.70
N LEU A 30 -2.24 3.58 -6.13
CA LEU A 30 -3.46 3.78 -6.91
C LEU A 30 -3.32 4.98 -7.84
N TRP A 31 -2.83 6.12 -7.35
CA TRP A 31 -2.59 7.34 -8.15
C TRP A 31 -1.63 7.06 -9.31
N ARG A 32 -0.54 6.31 -9.04
CA ARG A 32 0.46 6.01 -10.05
C ARG A 32 -0.02 5.01 -11.09
N SER A 33 -0.79 3.98 -10.70
CA SER A 33 -1.39 3.02 -11.63
C SER A 33 -2.44 3.69 -12.53
N ALA A 34 -3.27 4.58 -11.97
CA ALA A 34 -4.24 5.38 -12.71
C ALA A 34 -3.56 6.32 -13.71
N ARG A 35 -2.50 7.03 -13.30
CA ARG A 35 -1.73 7.93 -14.18
C ARG A 35 -1.07 7.18 -15.34
N ASN A 36 -0.60 5.96 -15.10
CA ASN A 36 0.05 5.12 -16.12
C ASN A 36 -0.94 4.25 -16.93
N LYS A 37 -2.27 4.45 -16.77
CA LYS A 37 -3.34 3.67 -17.44
C LYS A 37 -3.24 2.14 -17.21
N GLN A 38 -2.70 1.71 -16.09
CA GLN A 38 -2.53 0.28 -15.78
C GLN A 38 -3.71 -0.24 -14.96
N LEU A 39 -4.81 -0.50 -15.66
CA LEU A 39 -6.06 -0.99 -15.05
C LEU A 39 -5.89 -2.31 -14.29
N ILE A 40 -5.06 -3.23 -14.80
CA ILE A 40 -4.78 -4.51 -14.13
C ILE A 40 -4.15 -4.28 -12.75
N TRP A 41 -3.14 -3.40 -12.67
CA TRP A 41 -2.48 -3.09 -11.41
C TRP A 41 -3.35 -2.29 -10.46
N TYR A 42 -4.21 -1.41 -10.99
CA TYR A 42 -5.22 -0.71 -10.20
C TYR A 42 -6.17 -1.70 -9.50
N ILE A 43 -6.70 -2.68 -10.24
CA ILE A 43 -7.61 -3.70 -9.71
C ILE A 43 -6.90 -4.61 -8.70
N VAL A 44 -5.68 -5.04 -9.00
CA VAL A 44 -4.88 -5.89 -8.10
C VAL A 44 -4.58 -5.19 -6.77
N LEU A 45 -4.16 -3.92 -6.80
CA LEU A 45 -3.93 -3.10 -5.60
C LEU A 45 -5.20 -2.82 -4.79
N LEU A 46 -6.36 -2.81 -5.45
CA LEU A 46 -7.65 -2.63 -4.80
C LEU A 46 -8.08 -3.91 -4.07
N ILE A 47 -7.89 -5.07 -4.70
CA ILE A 47 -8.27 -6.38 -4.15
C ILE A 47 -7.29 -6.86 -3.08
N VAL A 48 -5.99 -6.63 -3.26
CA VAL A 48 -4.96 -7.13 -2.36
C VAL A 48 -4.64 -6.10 -1.27
N ASN A 49 -4.98 -6.43 -0.01
CA ASN A 49 -4.77 -5.59 1.18
C ASN A 49 -3.42 -5.94 1.88
N THR A 50 -2.28 -5.68 1.23
CA THR A 50 -0.95 -6.10 1.74
C THR A 50 -0.19 -5.05 2.56
N LEU A 51 -0.85 -4.15 3.31
CA LEU A 51 -0.18 -3.17 4.19
C LEU A 51 0.99 -2.39 3.52
N GLY A 52 0.91 -2.05 2.23
CA GLY A 52 1.99 -1.34 1.54
C GLY A 52 3.02 -2.22 0.79
N ILE A 53 3.02 -3.55 0.98
CA ILE A 53 4.04 -4.43 0.37
C ILE A 53 3.91 -4.53 -1.16
N LEU A 54 2.67 -4.63 -1.67
CA LEU A 54 2.42 -4.83 -3.09
C LEU A 54 2.71 -3.56 -3.89
N GLU A 55 2.54 -2.40 -3.26
CA GLU A 55 2.92 -1.10 -3.80
C GLU A 55 4.42 -1.00 -4.09
N ILE A 56 5.26 -1.51 -3.18
CA ILE A 56 6.74 -1.52 -3.32
C ILE A 56 7.16 -2.46 -4.47
N ILE A 57 6.50 -3.61 -4.61
CA ILE A 57 6.75 -4.56 -5.70
C ILE A 57 6.37 -3.92 -7.05
N TYR A 58 5.21 -3.28 -7.15
CA TYR A 58 4.80 -2.55 -8.35
C TYR A 58 5.82 -1.47 -8.73
N LEU A 59 6.25 -0.66 -7.76
CA LEU A 59 7.25 0.40 -7.95
C LEU A 59 8.61 -0.16 -8.43
N SER A 60 9.05 -1.31 -7.92
CA SER A 60 10.31 -1.94 -8.33
C SER A 60 10.23 -2.56 -9.72
N PHE A 61 9.11 -3.22 -10.05
CA PHE A 61 8.94 -3.88 -11.34
C PHE A 61 8.76 -2.87 -12.49
N PHE A 62 8.20 -1.70 -12.21
CA PHE A 62 8.00 -0.64 -13.19
C PHE A 62 9.19 0.32 -13.36
N LYS A 63 10.42 -0.11 -12.99
CA LYS A 63 11.64 0.57 -13.45
C LYS A 63 11.73 0.40 -14.96
N LYS A 64 11.24 1.41 -15.68
CA LYS A 64 11.30 1.55 -17.14
C LYS A 64 12.70 1.15 -17.61
N LYS A 65 12.82 -0.03 -18.22
CA LYS A 65 14.03 -0.42 -18.94
C LYS A 65 14.13 0.57 -20.09
N HIS A 66 15.04 1.53 -19.94
CA HIS A 66 15.40 2.44 -21.01
C HIS A 66 16.19 1.57 -22.00
N GLU A 67 15.46 0.88 -22.87
CA GLU A 67 16.06 0.24 -24.04
C GLU A 67 16.47 1.40 -24.95
N ASN A 68 17.75 1.73 -24.86
CA ASN A 68 18.42 2.60 -25.79
C ASN A 68 18.41 1.87 -27.15
N LEU A 69 17.63 2.39 -28.08
CA LEU A 69 17.73 2.14 -29.52
C LEU A 69 17.99 3.48 -30.19
#